data_AF-A0A0A2YHJ6-F1
#
_entry.id   AF-A0A0A2YHJ6-F1
#
_cell.length_a   1.000
_cell.length_b   1.000
_cell.length_c   1.000
_cell.angle_alpha   90.00
_cell.angle_beta   90.00
_cell.angle_gamma   90.00
#
_symmetry.space_group_name_H-M   'P 1'
#
loop_
_entity.id
_entity.type
_entity.pdbx_description
1 polymer ?
#
loop_
_entity_poly.entity_id
_entity_poly.type
_entity_poly.pdbx_seq_one_letter_code
_entity_poly.pdbx_strand_id
1 'polypeptide(L)' 'MQRAENGQGFCKTSYAFDVKHGVWKPADITEYPNFEELLLAIFKEQFAKTDRSPVAVFDAVNAVMAQMKEEVIRVRDL' A
#
# COMPACT_ATOMS: atom_id res chain seq x y z
N MET A 1 -27.15 -13.47 -10.81
CA MET A 1 -26.76 -12.61 -9.65
C MET A 1 -26.02 -13.49 -8.67
N GLN A 2 -24.69 -13.53 -8.75
CA GLN A 2 -23.83 -14.26 -7.81
C GLN A 2 -23.34 -13.30 -6.73
N ARG A 3 -23.52 -13.71 -5.47
CA ARG A 3 -23.03 -13.02 -4.28
C ARG A 3 -21.49 -13.03 -4.28
N ALA A 4 -20.89 -11.96 -3.77
CA ALA A 4 -19.51 -11.92 -3.33
C ALA A 4 -19.31 -12.95 -2.20
N GLU A 5 -18.93 -14.17 -2.56
CA GLU A 5 -18.47 -15.19 -1.62
C GLU A 5 -16.97 -14.95 -1.41
N ASN A 6 -16.62 -14.48 -0.21
CA ASN A 6 -15.27 -14.28 0.33
C ASN A 6 -14.57 -12.97 -0.09
N GLY A 7 -14.54 -11.99 0.82
CA GLY A 7 -13.74 -10.77 0.69
C GLY A 7 -12.24 -11.07 0.67
N GLN A 8 -11.67 -11.32 -0.51
CA GLN A 8 -10.26 -11.70 -0.70
C GLN A 8 -9.55 -10.83 -1.76
N GLY A 9 -9.97 -9.58 -1.93
CA GLY A 9 -9.22 -8.58 -2.71
C GLY A 9 -8.42 -7.67 -1.79
N PHE A 10 -7.30 -7.14 -2.29
CA PHE A 10 -6.52 -6.10 -1.62
C PHE A 10 -6.84 -4.74 -2.22
N CYS A 11 -7.01 -3.70 -1.39
CA CYS A 11 -7.40 -2.38 -1.87
C CYS A 11 -6.28 -1.36 -1.65
N LYS A 12 -6.06 -0.51 -2.64
CA LYS A 12 -5.28 0.72 -2.51
C LYS A 12 -6.22 1.91 -2.53
N THR A 13 -6.24 2.68 -1.45
CA THR A 13 -7.00 3.92 -1.38
C THR A 13 -6.07 5.12 -1.49
N SER A 14 -6.25 5.91 -2.54
CA SER A 14 -5.59 7.21 -2.69
C SER A 14 -6.44 8.28 -2.01
N TYR A 15 -5.81 9.20 -1.30
CA TYR A 15 -6.49 10.31 -0.62
C TYR A 15 -6.17 11.63 -1.30
N ALA A 16 -7.15 12.52 -1.38
CA ALA A 16 -6.97 13.92 -1.79
C ALA A 16 -7.38 14.87 -0.66
N PHE A 17 -6.66 15.98 -0.52
CA PHE A 17 -6.96 16.98 0.49
C PHE A 17 -8.08 17.90 -0.01
N ASP A 18 -9.21 17.88 0.68
CA ASP A 18 -10.34 18.78 0.42
C ASP A 18 -10.05 20.14 1.08
N VAL A 19 -9.53 21.07 0.30
CA VAL A 19 -9.15 22.43 0.75
C VAL A 19 -10.33 23.18 1.37
N LYS A 20 -11.57 22.93 0.92
CA LYS A 20 -12.76 23.65 1.43
C LYS A 20 -13.14 23.20 2.84
N HIS A 21 -12.92 21.93 3.15
CA HIS A 21 -13.33 21.33 4.43
C HIS A 21 -12.14 21.03 5.35
N GLY A 22 -10.90 21.19 4.88
CA GLY A 22 -9.69 20.95 5.67
C GLY A 22 -9.46 19.48 6.03
N VAL A 23 -10.02 18.54 5.25
CA VAL A 23 -9.97 17.10 5.55
C VAL A 23 -9.44 16.30 4.36
N TRP A 24 -8.74 15.21 4.64
CA TRP A 24 -8.38 14.22 3.62
C TRP A 24 -9.57 13.30 3.35
N LYS A 25 -9.93 13.13 2.07
CA LYS A 25 -11.00 12.23 1.65
C LYS A 25 -10.44 11.17 0.69
N PRO A 26 -10.98 9.93 0.72
CA PRO A 26 -10.71 8.96 -0.34
C PRO A 26 -11.05 9.57 -1.70
N ALA A 27 -10.08 9.56 -2.60
CA ALA A 27 -10.21 10.09 -3.96
C ALA A 27 -10.36 8.97 -4.98
N ASP A 28 -9.64 7.87 -4.77
CA ASP A 28 -9.72 6.69 -5.63
C ASP A 28 -9.50 5.42 -4.81
N ILE A 29 -10.21 4.34 -5.17
CA ILE A 29 -10.04 3.02 -4.58
C ILE A 29 -9.79 2.05 -5.73
N THR A 30 -8.57 1.53 -5.80
CA THR A 30 -8.21 0.48 -6.77
C THR A 30 -8.20 -0.88 -6.06
N GLU A 31 -8.94 -1.84 -6.60
CA GLU A 31 -8.99 -3.21 -6.10
C GLU A 31 -8.01 -4.10 -6.87
N TYR A 32 -7.32 -4.98 -6.13
CA TYR A 32 -6.39 -5.96 -6.67
C TYR A 32 -6.82 -7.37 -6.24
N PRO A 33 -6.81 -8.35 -7.15
CA PRO A 33 -7.24 -9.71 -6.86
C PRO A 33 -6.27 -10.46 -5.93
N ASN A 34 -5.01 -10.04 -5.82
CA ASN A 34 -4.01 -10.63 -4.94
C ASN A 34 -3.03 -9.57 -4.39
N PHE A 35 -2.24 -9.94 -3.38
CA PHE A 35 -1.34 -9.02 -2.69
C PHE A 35 -0.15 -8.61 -3.56
N GLU A 36 0.34 -9.54 -4.38
CA GLU A 36 1.48 -9.35 -5.26
C GLU A 36 1.21 -8.26 -6.31
N GLU A 37 -0.01 -8.21 -6.86
CA GLU A 37 -0.43 -7.18 -7.79
C GLU A 37 -0.55 -5.80 -7.12
N LEU A 38 -1.06 -5.75 -5.88
CA LEU A 38 -1.06 -4.52 -5.08
C LEU A 38 0.38 -4.02 -4.86
N LEU A 39 1.28 -4.89 -4.41
CA LEU A 39 2.69 -4.54 -4.17
C LEU A 39 3.35 -4.03 -5.44
N LEU A 40 3.17 -4.72 -6.57
CA LEU A 40 3.74 -4.32 -7.85
C LEU A 40 3.23 -2.94 -8.30
N ALA A 41 1.93 -2.66 -8.11
CA ALA A 41 1.36 -1.35 -8.44
C ALA A 41 1.92 -0.23 -7.56
N ILE A 42 2.10 -0.48 -6.26
CA ILE A 42 2.74 0.48 -5.34
C ILE A 42 4.18 0.74 -5.79
N PHE A 43 4.97 -0.30 -6.08
CA PHE A 43 6.35 -0.12 -6.51
C PHE A 43 6.46 0.64 -7.82
N LYS A 44 5.65 0.32 -8.84
CA LYS A 44 5.62 1.06 -10.11
C LYS A 44 5.36 2.54 -9.91
N GLU A 45 4.45 2.92 -9.01
CA GLU A 45 4.17 4.32 -8.73
C GLU A 45 5.33 5.01 -8.00
N GLN A 46 5.96 4.34 -7.02
CA GLN A 46 7.14 4.87 -6.36
C GLN A 46 8.32 5.03 -7.33
N PHE A 47 8.49 4.09 -8.27
CA PHE A 47 9.48 4.20 -9.34
C PHE A 47 9.18 5.37 -10.29
N ALA A 48 7.93 5.60 -10.66
CA ALA A 48 7.58 6.72 -11.52
C ALA A 48 7.80 8.08 -10.84
N LYS A 49 7.70 8.14 -9.50
CA LYS A 49 7.84 9.37 -8.70
C LYS A 49 9.27 9.64 -8.24
N THR A 50 10.12 8.62 -8.18
CA THR A 50 11.50 8.76 -7.73
C THR A 50 12.43 8.59 -8.92
N ASP A 51 13.31 9.55 -9.16
CA ASP A 51 14.40 9.44 -10.15
C ASP A 51 15.49 8.44 -9.68
N ARG A 52 15.09 7.46 -8.86
CA ARG A 52 15.94 6.53 -8.13
C ARG A 52 16.00 5.20 -8.86
N SER A 53 17.18 4.59 -8.83
CA SER A 53 17.42 3.25 -9.36
C SER A 53 16.45 2.23 -8.73
N PRO A 54 15.97 1.23 -9.51
CA PRO A 54 15.14 0.13 -9.02
C PRO A 54 15.61 -0.49 -7.71
N VAL A 55 16.93 -0.64 -7.55
CA VAL A 55 17.59 -1.21 -6.37
C VAL A 55 17.33 -0.39 -5.11
N ALA A 56 17.36 0.94 -5.19
CA ALA A 56 17.19 1.82 -4.03
C ALA A 56 15.77 1.75 -3.44
N VAL A 57 14.76 1.43 -4.26
CA VAL A 57 13.39 1.21 -3.77
C VAL A 57 13.27 -0.17 -3.14
N PHE A 58 13.88 -1.21 -3.72
CA PHE A 58 13.92 -2.52 -3.08
C PHE A 58 14.60 -2.47 -1.71
N ASP A 59 15.70 -1.74 -1.57
CA ASP A 59 16.36 -1.53 -0.28
C ASP A 59 15.45 -0.82 0.74
N ALA A 60 14.73 0.23 0.31
CA ALA A 60 13.78 0.94 1.16
C ALA A 60 12.62 0.04 1.60
N VAL A 61 12.12 -0.82 0.71
CA VAL A 61 11.04 -1.76 1.02
C VAL A 61 11.52 -2.84 1.97
N ASN A 62 12.71 -3.39 1.76
CA ASN A 62 13.31 -4.34 2.70
C ASN A 62 13.48 -3.72 4.08
N ALA A 63 13.88 -2.45 4.17
CA ALA A 63 13.97 -1.73 5.43
C ALA A 63 12.60 -1.56 6.11
N VAL A 64 11.56 -1.17 5.37
CA VAL A 64 10.19 -1.04 5.90
C VAL A 64 9.65 -2.40 6.35
N MET A 65 9.86 -3.46 5.56
CA MET A 65 9.44 -4.82 5.91
C MET A 65 10.16 -5.34 7.16
N ALA A 66 11.44 -5.00 7.34
CA ALA A 66 12.18 -5.33 8.55
C ALA A 66 11.60 -4.60 9.77
N GLN A 67 11.32 -3.30 9.65
CA GLN A 67 10.69 -2.51 10.72
C GLN A 67 9.30 -3.04 11.09
N MET A 68 8.46 -3.39 10.11
CA MET A 68 7.16 -3.98 10.36
C MET A 68 7.26 -5.33 11.07
N LYS A 69 8.23 -6.17 10.71
CA LYS A 69 8.47 -7.44 11.42
C LYS A 69 8.89 -7.20 12.87
N GLU A 70 9.77 -6.24 13.12
CA GLU A 70 10.19 -5.86 14.48
C GLU A 70 9.00 -5.34 15.31
N GLU A 71 8.15 -4.49 14.75
CA GLU A 71 6.94 -4.02 15.45
C GLU A 71 5.94 -5.14 15.73
N VAL A 72 5.72 -6.05 14.77
CA VAL A 72 4.83 -7.20 14.97
C VAL A 72 5.35 -8.13 16.06
N ILE A 73 6.67 -8.38 16.11
CA ILE A 73 7.29 -9.16 17.19
C ILE A 73 7.09 -8.45 18.54
N ARG A 74 7.31 -7.14 18.58
CA ARG A 74 7.16 -6.34 19.80
C ARG A 74 5.74 -6.33 20.36
N VAL A 75 4.72 -6.28 19.49
CA VAL A 75 3.31 -6.34 19.89
C VAL A 75 2.89 -7.75 20.32
N ARG A 76 3.47 -8.80 19.72
CA ARG A 76 3.20 -10.20 20.10
C ARG A 76 3.79 -10.57 21.47
N ASP A 77 4.93 -9.98 21.81
CA ASP A 77 5.66 -10.26 23.05
C ASP A 77 5.18 -9.37 24.24
N LEU A 78 4.13 -8.57 24.05
CA LEU A 78 3.38 -7.81 25.07
C LEU A 78 2.10 -8.54 25.47
#